data_AF-A0A974B3C9-F1
#
_entry.id   AF-A0A974B3C9-F1
#
_cell.length_a   1.000
_cell.length_b   1.000
_cell.length_c   1.000
_cell.angle_alpha   90.00
_cell.angle_beta   90.00
_cell.angle_gamma   90.00
#
_symmetry.space_group_name_H-M   'P 1'
#
loop_
_entity.id
_entity.type
_entity.pdbx_description
1 polymer ?
#
loop_
_entity_poly.entity_id
_entity_poly.type
_entity_poly.pdbx_seq_one_letter_code
_entity_poly.pdbx_strand_id
1 'polypeptide(L)'
;MNAVGAALLSDVQKEVLDEVLVGIPYNSASQFHEYFGTRAAPPRFGLSCAWQSFAAGRMVAERSGITAEYLIDGRHVAAVYRREDHIVVLDPYLLHAEPLRLDRAAAVDGVVRVTVDAYPYRVRGDGTPAPGRVRATWTLDDDALRLDYLRFSPRRGHNVASRAFVLHPQSRLATVPPPADWVRPLLVHPEQHSVSVRVVHPVTRHMAELILPLAGRPAGVAEDRTLMITKDNQGAVAAHGDARFQRDLEVVADAVSAPQDDVVAFLLEAAAIHRAASPAGLTLAPYSMEDE
;
A
#
# COMPACT_ATOMS: atom_id res chain seq x y z
N MET A 1 -28.68 13.59 4.99
CA MET A 1 -28.41 12.34 5.75
C MET A 1 -28.59 12.67 7.23
N ASN A 2 -29.33 11.89 8.01
CA ASN A 2 -29.50 12.18 9.44
C ASN A 2 -28.23 11.78 10.23
N ALA A 3 -28.08 12.28 11.47
CA ALA A 3 -26.89 12.02 12.30
C ALA A 3 -26.59 10.52 12.50
N VAL A 4 -27.65 9.69 12.53
CA VAL A 4 -27.55 8.22 12.65
C VAL A 4 -26.87 7.60 11.42
N GLY A 5 -27.22 8.03 10.21
CA GLY A 5 -26.57 7.56 8.98
C GLY A 5 -25.11 8.00 8.84
N ALA A 6 -24.76 9.17 9.39
CA ALA A 6 -23.37 9.65 9.39
C ALA A 6 -22.48 8.88 10.38
N ALA A 7 -22.99 8.58 11.58
CA ALA A 7 -22.29 7.73 12.55
C ALA A 7 -22.06 6.32 12.00
N LEU A 8 -23.09 5.71 11.40
CA LEU A 8 -22.98 4.40 10.79
C LEU A 8 -21.94 4.35 9.67
N LEU A 9 -21.87 5.38 8.81
CA LEU A 9 -20.85 5.43 7.74
C LEU A 9 -19.44 5.54 8.30
N SER A 10 -19.23 6.34 9.35
CA SER A 10 -17.93 6.48 10.01
C SER A 10 -17.44 5.16 10.59
N ASP A 11 -18.33 4.42 11.27
CA ASP A 11 -18.01 3.11 11.85
C ASP A 11 -17.68 2.10 10.74
N VAL A 12 -18.49 2.04 9.68
CA VAL A 12 -18.24 1.18 8.51
C VAL A 12 -16.89 1.49 7.87
N GLN A 13 -16.54 2.77 7.68
CA GLN A 13 -15.26 3.17 7.08
C GLN A 13 -14.07 2.76 7.95
N LYS A 14 -14.20 2.85 9.27
CA LYS A 14 -13.16 2.42 10.22
C LYS A 14 -12.98 0.91 10.20
N GLU A 15 -14.07 0.15 10.27
CA GLU A 15 -14.05 -1.31 10.21
C GLU A 15 -13.46 -1.82 8.88
N VAL A 16 -13.89 -1.24 7.76
CA VAL A 16 -13.37 -1.63 6.43
C VAL A 16 -11.88 -1.32 6.32
N LEU A 17 -11.43 -0.16 6.79
CA LEU A 17 -10.01 0.17 6.79
C LEU A 17 -9.19 -0.85 7.58
N ASP A 18 -9.61 -1.18 8.81
CA ASP A 18 -8.93 -2.17 9.63
C ASP A 18 -8.88 -3.54 8.95
N GLU A 19 -10.01 -3.99 8.41
CA GLU A 19 -10.14 -5.28 7.72
C GLU A 19 -9.25 -5.35 6.48
N VAL A 20 -9.18 -4.28 5.69
CA VAL A 20 -8.32 -4.25 4.50
C VAL A 20 -6.84 -4.23 4.88
N LEU A 21 -6.45 -3.48 5.92
CA LEU A 21 -5.05 -3.39 6.36
C LEU A 21 -4.45 -4.73 6.75
N VAL A 22 -5.23 -5.61 7.40
CA VAL A 22 -4.73 -6.92 7.86
C VAL A 22 -5.22 -8.11 7.05
N GLY A 23 -6.35 -7.98 6.35
CA GLY A 23 -6.96 -9.05 5.57
C GLY A 23 -6.60 -9.01 4.09
N ILE A 24 -6.14 -7.86 3.56
CA ILE A 24 -5.74 -7.70 2.17
C ILE A 24 -4.33 -7.08 2.13
N PRO A 25 -3.27 -7.89 2.22
CA PRO A 25 -1.89 -7.42 2.15
C PRO A 25 -1.63 -6.55 0.92
N TYR A 26 -0.68 -5.62 1.05
CA TYR A 26 -0.15 -4.96 -0.14
C TYR A 26 0.73 -5.94 -0.89
N ASN A 27 0.49 -6.09 -2.19
CA ASN A 27 1.25 -7.01 -3.02
C ASN A 27 1.42 -6.45 -4.43
N SER A 28 2.65 -6.14 -4.80
CA SER A 28 2.96 -5.64 -6.14
C SER A 28 3.14 -6.75 -7.18
N ALA A 29 3.16 -8.02 -6.77
CA ALA A 29 3.21 -9.19 -7.64
C ALA A 29 1.82 -9.60 -8.16
N SER A 30 0.74 -9.43 -7.39
CA SER A 30 -0.61 -9.92 -7.74
C SER A 30 -1.09 -9.48 -9.14
N GLN A 31 -0.86 -8.23 -9.51
CA GLN A 31 -1.30 -7.70 -10.80
C GLN A 31 -0.50 -8.24 -11.99
N PHE A 32 0.73 -8.73 -11.79
CA PHE A 32 1.44 -9.43 -12.87
C PHE A 32 0.74 -10.74 -13.21
N HIS A 33 0.36 -11.51 -12.20
CA HIS A 33 -0.42 -12.74 -12.37
C HIS A 33 -1.74 -12.46 -13.08
N GLU A 34 -2.46 -11.42 -12.67
CA GLU A 34 -3.76 -11.05 -13.25
C GLU A 34 -3.67 -10.60 -14.72
N TYR A 35 -2.71 -9.72 -15.06
CA TYR A 35 -2.71 -9.04 -16.36
C TYR A 35 -1.81 -9.69 -17.42
N PHE A 36 -0.82 -10.47 -16.98
CA PHE A 36 0.16 -11.11 -17.86
C PHE A 36 0.34 -12.61 -17.57
N GLY A 37 -0.10 -13.09 -16.41
CA GLY A 37 -0.03 -14.49 -16.03
C GLY A 37 -1.12 -15.34 -16.70
N THR A 38 -1.03 -16.65 -16.45
CA THR A 38 -2.00 -17.65 -16.93
C THR A 38 -3.12 -17.90 -15.93
N ARG A 39 -2.99 -17.39 -14.70
CA ARG A 39 -3.92 -17.56 -13.59
C ARG A 39 -3.94 -16.32 -12.71
N ALA A 40 -5.10 -16.00 -12.16
CA ALA A 40 -5.25 -14.94 -11.17
C ALA A 40 -4.47 -15.27 -9.88
N ALA A 41 -3.99 -14.23 -9.20
CA ALA A 41 -3.36 -14.40 -7.90
C ALA A 41 -4.37 -14.91 -6.85
N PRO A 42 -4.00 -15.89 -6.00
CA PRO A 42 -4.86 -16.30 -4.90
C PRO A 42 -5.21 -15.11 -3.98
N PRO A 43 -6.48 -14.91 -3.56
CA PRO A 43 -6.90 -13.74 -2.80
C PRO A 43 -6.08 -13.47 -1.53
N ARG A 44 -5.61 -14.54 -0.87
CA ARG A 44 -4.79 -14.47 0.36
C ARG A 44 -3.48 -13.69 0.19
N PHE A 45 -2.96 -13.58 -1.04
CA PHE A 45 -1.75 -12.81 -1.32
C PHE A 45 -2.01 -11.32 -1.40
N GLY A 46 -3.26 -10.87 -1.37
CA GLY A 46 -3.61 -9.45 -1.38
C GLY A 46 -3.46 -8.79 -2.75
N LEU A 47 -3.35 -7.47 -2.76
CA LEU A 47 -3.58 -6.63 -3.93
C LEU A 47 -2.57 -5.47 -4.00
N SER A 48 -2.31 -4.94 -5.20
CA SER A 48 -1.55 -3.69 -5.34
C SER A 48 -2.31 -2.49 -4.73
N CYS A 49 -1.60 -1.38 -4.56
CA CYS A 49 -2.10 -0.18 -3.88
C CYS A 49 -3.45 0.32 -4.41
N ALA A 50 -3.61 0.46 -5.73
CA ALA A 50 -4.88 0.91 -6.30
C ALA A 50 -6.02 -0.10 -6.05
N TRP A 51 -5.73 -1.40 -6.11
CA TRP A 51 -6.73 -2.44 -5.86
C TRP A 51 -7.11 -2.58 -4.39
N GLN A 52 -6.23 -2.25 -3.45
CA GLN A 52 -6.60 -2.12 -2.04
C GLN A 52 -7.63 -1.00 -1.84
N SER A 53 -7.45 0.14 -2.51
CA SER A 53 -8.43 1.23 -2.51
C SER A 53 -9.77 0.82 -3.13
N PHE A 54 -9.76 0.06 -4.23
CA PHE A 54 -10.98 -0.50 -4.82
C PHE A 54 -11.68 -1.50 -3.89
N ALA A 55 -10.92 -2.35 -3.20
CA ALA A 55 -11.47 -3.30 -2.23
C ALA A 55 -12.14 -2.56 -1.06
N ALA A 56 -11.46 -1.56 -0.46
CA ALA A 56 -12.03 -0.73 0.59
C ALA A 56 -13.30 -0.01 0.11
N GLY A 57 -13.25 0.61 -1.07
CA GLY A 57 -14.39 1.29 -1.66
C GLY A 57 -15.60 0.39 -1.87
N ARG A 58 -15.38 -0.81 -2.41
CA ARG A 58 -16.42 -1.84 -2.58
C ARG A 58 -17.03 -2.27 -1.25
N MET A 59 -16.22 -2.58 -0.25
CA MET A 59 -16.70 -3.06 1.05
C MET A 59 -17.53 -2.01 1.79
N VAL A 60 -17.14 -0.73 1.73
CA VAL A 60 -17.99 0.37 2.26
C VAL A 60 -19.31 0.44 1.51
N ALA A 61 -19.29 0.38 0.18
CA ALA A 61 -20.52 0.43 -0.62
C ALA A 61 -21.46 -0.73 -0.32
N GLU A 62 -20.94 -1.94 -0.15
CA GLU A 62 -21.71 -3.14 0.23
C GLU A 62 -22.36 -2.98 1.62
N ARG A 63 -21.68 -2.34 2.58
CA ARG A 63 -22.15 -2.20 3.98
C ARG A 63 -23.02 -0.98 4.23
N SER A 64 -22.83 0.11 3.48
CA SER A 64 -23.50 1.39 3.75
C SER A 64 -24.30 1.94 2.56
N GLY A 65 -24.22 1.33 1.38
CA GLY A 65 -24.82 1.85 0.15
C GLY A 65 -24.13 3.10 -0.42
N ILE A 66 -22.99 3.52 0.14
CA ILE A 66 -22.26 4.72 -0.28
C ILE A 66 -21.06 4.33 -1.13
N THR A 67 -20.97 4.88 -2.33
CA THR A 67 -19.84 4.68 -3.23
C THR A 67 -18.72 5.70 -2.99
N ALA A 68 -17.50 5.28 -3.26
CA ALA A 68 -16.33 6.15 -3.29
C ALA A 68 -16.16 6.78 -4.68
N GLU A 69 -15.58 7.98 -4.70
CA GLU A 69 -14.86 8.52 -5.86
C GLU A 69 -13.42 7.99 -5.81
N TYR A 70 -12.83 7.70 -6.97
CA TYR A 70 -11.45 7.22 -7.03
C TYR A 70 -10.57 8.27 -7.71
N LEU A 71 -9.83 9.01 -6.89
CA LEU A 71 -8.88 10.02 -7.37
C LEU A 71 -7.53 9.36 -7.64
N ILE A 72 -6.84 9.86 -8.67
CA ILE A 72 -5.59 9.28 -9.18
C ILE A 72 -4.46 10.31 -9.24
N ASP A 73 -3.27 9.88 -8.86
CA ASP A 73 -1.98 10.58 -9.06
C ASP A 73 -0.94 9.58 -9.57
N GLY A 74 -0.57 9.67 -10.84
CA GLY A 74 0.29 8.71 -11.52
C GLY A 74 -0.28 7.28 -11.45
N ARG A 75 0.40 6.40 -10.72
CA ARG A 75 0.01 4.98 -10.51
C ARG A 75 -0.78 4.74 -9.22
N HIS A 76 -0.98 5.77 -8.41
CA HIS A 76 -1.61 5.68 -7.11
C HIS A 76 -3.08 6.12 -7.17
N VAL A 77 -3.94 5.43 -6.41
CA VAL A 77 -5.38 5.68 -6.36
C VAL A 77 -5.84 5.61 -4.91
N ALA A 78 -6.66 6.58 -4.50
CA ALA A 78 -7.30 6.61 -3.19
C ALA A 78 -8.83 6.59 -3.32
N ALA A 79 -9.51 5.94 -2.37
CA ALA A 79 -10.96 5.97 -2.27
C ALA A 79 -11.38 7.20 -1.45
N VAL A 80 -12.16 8.09 -2.06
CA VAL A 80 -12.54 9.39 -1.50
C VAL A 80 -14.06 9.48 -1.38
N TYR A 81 -14.54 9.82 -0.19
CA TYR A 81 -15.96 10.03 0.08
C TYR A 81 -16.19 11.50 0.31
N ARG A 82 -16.72 12.17 -0.72
CA ARG A 82 -16.98 13.59 -0.68
C ARG A 82 -18.39 13.90 -0.18
N ARG A 83 -18.48 14.89 0.70
CA ARG A 83 -19.72 15.51 1.17
C ARG A 83 -19.57 17.03 1.09
N GLU A 84 -20.66 17.74 1.32
CA GLU A 84 -20.69 19.20 1.25
C GLU A 84 -19.74 19.84 2.28
N ASP A 85 -19.73 19.29 3.49
CA ASP A 85 -19.05 19.80 4.68
C ASP A 85 -17.73 19.07 5.00
N HIS A 86 -17.44 17.93 4.37
CA HIS A 86 -16.23 17.17 4.65
C HIS A 86 -15.81 16.21 3.52
N ILE A 87 -14.56 15.75 3.61
CA ILE A 87 -14.02 14.65 2.82
C ILE A 87 -13.54 13.55 3.77
N VAL A 88 -13.79 12.28 3.42
CA VAL A 88 -13.12 11.14 4.06
C VAL A 88 -12.29 10.39 3.02
N VAL A 89 -11.05 10.04 3.37
CA VAL A 89 -10.16 9.26 2.49
C VAL A 89 -9.84 7.91 3.13
N LEU A 90 -10.06 6.84 2.37
CA LEU A 90 -9.58 5.50 2.68
C LEU A 90 -8.49 5.13 1.68
N ASP A 91 -7.30 4.89 2.22
CA ASP A 91 -6.09 4.57 1.45
C ASP A 91 -5.20 3.61 2.26
N PRO A 92 -5.53 2.31 2.22
CA PRO A 92 -4.80 1.30 2.99
C PRO A 92 -3.32 1.21 2.60
N TYR A 93 -2.93 1.65 1.41
CA TYR A 93 -1.53 1.62 0.98
C TYR A 93 -0.64 2.56 1.81
N LEU A 94 -1.21 3.65 2.34
CA LEU A 94 -0.54 4.58 3.25
C LEU A 94 -0.59 4.14 4.71
N LEU A 95 -1.23 3.01 5.01
CA LEU A 95 -1.21 2.35 6.32
C LEU A 95 -1.76 3.20 7.48
N HIS A 96 -2.59 4.22 7.20
CA HIS A 96 -3.25 4.98 8.27
C HIS A 96 -4.17 4.09 9.10
N ALA A 97 -4.14 4.25 10.42
CA ALA A 97 -4.90 3.42 11.34
C ALA A 97 -6.35 3.90 11.52
N GLU A 98 -6.67 5.09 11.01
CA GLU A 98 -8.00 5.69 11.09
C GLU A 98 -8.34 6.42 9.78
N PRO A 99 -9.62 6.41 9.35
CA PRO A 99 -10.06 7.16 8.18
C PRO A 99 -9.62 8.64 8.25
N LEU A 100 -9.09 9.15 7.15
CA LEU A 100 -8.64 10.54 7.07
C LEU A 100 -9.85 11.45 6.85
N ARG A 101 -10.44 11.94 7.92
CA ARG A 101 -11.56 12.89 7.87
C ARG A 101 -11.06 14.34 7.86
N LEU A 102 -11.47 15.09 6.83
CA LEU A 102 -11.16 16.52 6.68
C LEU A 102 -12.47 17.31 6.68
N ASP A 103 -12.78 17.93 7.81
CA ASP A 103 -13.96 18.77 8.00
C ASP A 103 -13.69 20.19 7.47
N ARG A 104 -14.51 20.69 6.56
CA ARG A 104 -14.41 22.04 5.97
C ARG A 104 -14.41 23.13 7.05
N ALA A 105 -15.15 22.91 8.14
CA ALA A 105 -15.22 23.83 9.27
C ALA A 105 -13.89 23.99 10.03
N ALA A 106 -12.94 23.05 9.88
CA ALA A 106 -11.62 23.11 10.49
C ALA A 106 -10.59 23.87 9.62
N ALA A 107 -11.03 24.52 8.54
CA ALA A 107 -10.13 25.25 7.64
C ALA A 107 -9.49 26.46 8.33
N VAL A 108 -8.18 26.60 8.13
CA VAL A 108 -7.40 27.80 8.49
C VAL A 108 -6.75 28.29 7.20
N ASP A 109 -7.00 29.56 6.85
CA ASP A 109 -6.52 30.18 5.62
C ASP A 109 -6.82 29.35 4.36
N GLY A 110 -8.06 28.83 4.26
CA GLY A 110 -8.50 28.04 3.12
C GLY A 110 -7.94 26.61 3.07
N VAL A 111 -7.29 26.13 4.15
CA VAL A 111 -6.68 24.80 4.18
C VAL A 111 -7.15 24.00 5.39
N VAL A 112 -7.62 22.77 5.16
CA VAL A 112 -7.93 21.78 6.20
C VAL A 112 -6.76 20.80 6.31
N ARG A 113 -6.32 20.50 7.54
CA ARG A 113 -5.23 19.54 7.79
C ARG A 113 -5.63 18.54 8.87
N VAL A 114 -5.33 17.27 8.63
CA VAL A 114 -5.43 16.20 9.63
C VAL A 114 -4.18 15.35 9.61
N THR A 115 -3.81 14.80 10.76
CA THR A 115 -2.70 13.85 10.88
C THR A 115 -3.15 12.70 11.76
N VAL A 116 -3.00 11.47 11.28
CA VAL A 116 -3.35 10.25 12.01
C VAL A 116 -2.13 9.36 12.14
N ASP A 117 -2.17 8.44 13.11
CA ASP A 117 -1.18 7.37 13.22
C ASP A 117 -1.26 6.41 12.05
N ALA A 118 -0.12 5.81 11.70
CA ALA A 118 -0.01 4.82 10.64
C ALA A 118 0.98 3.73 11.00
N TYR A 119 0.75 2.52 10.47
CA TYR A 119 1.72 1.43 10.58
C TYR A 119 2.97 1.71 9.72
N PRO A 120 4.15 1.21 10.09
CA PRO A 120 4.43 0.41 11.29
C PRO A 120 4.47 1.24 12.58
N TYR A 121 4.13 0.60 13.70
CA TYR A 121 4.35 1.16 15.04
C TYR A 121 5.73 0.69 15.49
N ARG A 122 6.73 1.55 15.29
CA ARG A 122 8.13 1.27 15.64
C ARG A 122 8.36 1.53 17.13
N VAL A 123 9.56 1.21 17.60
CA VAL A 123 9.95 1.41 19.00
C VAL A 123 11.12 2.38 19.03
N ARG A 124 11.04 3.39 19.91
CA ARG A 124 12.17 4.29 20.19
C ARG A 124 13.23 3.58 21.04
N GLY A 125 14.39 4.20 21.19
CA GLY A 125 15.46 3.68 22.06
C GLY A 125 15.05 3.55 23.55
N ASP A 126 14.02 4.28 23.99
CA ASP A 126 13.46 4.18 25.35
C ASP A 126 12.33 3.14 25.49
N GLY A 127 12.04 2.38 24.42
CA GLY A 127 10.97 1.38 24.40
C GLY A 127 9.58 1.93 24.06
N THR A 128 9.40 3.24 23.91
CA THR A 128 8.08 3.82 23.63
C THR A 128 7.65 3.63 22.16
N PRO A 129 6.34 3.52 21.87
CA PRO A 129 5.84 3.40 20.49
C PRO A 129 6.06 4.69 19.67
N ALA A 130 6.60 4.52 18.47
CA ALA A 130 6.83 5.56 17.48
C ALA A 130 6.14 5.19 16.16
N PRO A 131 4.87 5.57 15.99
CA PRO A 131 4.11 5.26 14.78
C PRO A 131 4.60 6.05 13.57
N GLY A 132 4.37 5.49 12.39
CA GLY A 132 4.26 6.27 11.17
C GLY A 132 3.13 7.30 11.27
N ARG A 133 3.09 8.23 10.33
CA ARG A 133 2.05 9.27 10.28
C ARG A 133 1.57 9.43 8.85
N VAL A 134 0.27 9.57 8.66
CA VAL A 134 -0.29 10.09 7.40
C VAL A 134 -0.83 11.48 7.67
N ARG A 135 -0.35 12.45 6.89
CA ARG A 135 -0.86 13.82 6.88
C ARG A 135 -1.72 14.00 5.64
N ALA A 136 -2.96 14.42 5.83
CA ALA A 136 -3.82 14.83 4.73
C ALA A 136 -4.05 16.34 4.80
N THR A 137 -3.90 16.99 3.65
CA THR A 137 -4.13 18.44 3.49
C THR A 137 -5.12 18.64 2.36
N TRP A 138 -6.24 19.30 2.63
CA TRP A 138 -7.23 19.69 1.64
C TRP A 138 -7.21 21.21 1.47
N THR A 139 -6.83 21.65 0.28
CA THR A 139 -6.84 23.06 -0.12
C THR A 139 -8.21 23.38 -0.73
N LEU A 140 -8.94 24.33 -0.16
CA LEU A 140 -10.32 24.60 -0.56
C LEU A 140 -10.43 25.34 -1.91
N ASP A 141 -9.41 26.11 -2.28
CA ASP A 141 -9.42 26.97 -3.47
C ASP A 141 -9.40 26.16 -4.79
N ASP A 142 -8.57 25.12 -4.85
CA ASP A 142 -8.43 24.22 -6.01
C ASP A 142 -8.99 22.81 -5.75
N ASP A 143 -9.54 22.61 -4.55
CA ASP A 143 -10.11 21.36 -4.06
C ASP A 143 -9.12 20.17 -4.12
N ALA A 144 -7.81 20.46 -4.09
CA ALA A 144 -6.75 19.47 -4.12
C ALA A 144 -6.52 18.81 -2.76
N LEU A 145 -6.29 17.50 -2.77
CA LEU A 145 -5.99 16.69 -1.59
C LEU A 145 -4.55 16.18 -1.67
N ARG A 146 -3.69 16.65 -0.77
CA ARG A 146 -2.32 16.15 -0.60
C ARG A 146 -2.29 15.10 0.50
N LEU A 147 -1.66 13.96 0.23
CA LEU A 147 -1.43 12.88 1.18
C LEU A 147 0.07 12.67 1.35
N ASP A 148 0.59 12.82 2.57
CA ASP A 148 1.99 12.56 2.91
C ASP A 148 2.07 11.42 3.93
N TYR A 149 2.70 10.31 3.55
CA TYR A 149 3.02 9.22 4.47
C TYR A 149 4.46 9.33 4.95
N LEU A 150 4.61 9.36 6.27
CA LEU A 150 5.86 9.54 6.98
C LEU A 150 6.16 8.31 7.84
N ARG A 151 7.33 7.70 7.68
CA ARG A 151 7.78 6.58 8.51
C ARG A 151 8.69 7.08 9.62
N PHE A 152 8.49 6.63 10.86
CA PHE A 152 9.42 6.95 11.95
C PHE A 152 10.75 6.26 11.68
N SER A 153 11.87 6.98 11.61
CA SER A 153 13.19 6.36 11.47
C SER A 153 13.82 6.16 12.86
N PRO A 154 14.03 4.92 13.35
CA PRO A 154 14.73 4.68 14.62
C PRO A 154 16.13 5.27 14.62
N ARG A 155 16.82 5.19 13.46
CA ARG A 155 18.16 5.75 13.28
C ARG A 155 18.20 7.28 13.41
N ARG A 156 17.21 7.99 12.87
CA ARG A 156 17.15 9.46 12.89
C ARG A 156 16.36 10.04 14.07
N GLY A 157 15.59 9.22 14.78
CA GLY A 157 14.76 9.62 15.92
C GLY A 157 13.54 10.46 15.55
N HIS A 158 13.15 10.54 14.28
CA HIS A 158 11.98 11.32 13.81
C HIS A 158 11.33 10.72 12.56
N ASN A 159 10.12 11.18 12.22
CA ASN A 159 9.41 10.77 11.01
C ASN A 159 10.04 11.37 9.74
N VAL A 160 10.37 10.52 8.77
CA VAL A 160 10.89 10.88 7.45
C VAL A 160 9.83 10.65 6.38
N ALA A 161 9.83 11.51 5.36
CA ALA A 161 8.91 11.38 4.22
C ALA A 161 9.17 10.08 3.46
N SER A 162 8.12 9.30 3.26
CA SER A 162 8.18 8.02 2.55
C SER A 162 7.44 8.07 1.22
N ARG A 163 6.22 8.62 1.20
CA ARG A 163 5.40 8.76 -0.01
C ARG A 163 4.63 10.07 0.06
N ALA A 164 4.40 10.69 -1.08
CA ALA A 164 3.59 11.89 -1.21
C ALA A 164 2.76 11.81 -2.49
N PHE A 165 1.50 12.17 -2.41
CA PHE A 165 0.55 12.18 -3.53
C PHE A 165 -0.27 13.47 -3.51
N VAL A 166 -0.63 13.96 -4.69
CA VAL A 166 -1.52 15.12 -4.87
C VAL A 166 -2.68 14.73 -5.76
N LEU A 167 -3.84 14.56 -5.14
CA LEU A 167 -5.08 14.11 -5.76
C LEU A 167 -5.92 15.32 -6.14
N HIS A 168 -6.09 15.54 -7.43
CA HIS A 168 -6.94 16.61 -7.97
C HIS A 168 -8.34 16.06 -8.32
N PRO A 169 -9.43 16.82 -8.09
CA PRO A 169 -10.79 16.36 -8.41
C PRO A 169 -11.02 16.03 -9.89
N GLN A 170 -10.27 16.69 -10.78
CA GLN A 170 -10.33 16.47 -12.23
C GLN A 170 -9.62 15.17 -12.62
N SER A 171 -8.68 14.71 -11.80
CA SER A 171 -7.94 13.46 -11.97
C SER A 171 -8.68 12.32 -11.27
N ARG A 172 -9.77 11.85 -11.89
CA ARG A 172 -10.61 10.75 -11.39
C ARG A 172 -10.67 9.58 -12.37
N LEU A 173 -10.72 8.36 -11.86
CA LEU A 173 -11.00 7.19 -12.69
C LEU A 173 -12.48 7.17 -13.10
N ALA A 174 -12.72 7.01 -14.40
CA ALA A 174 -14.07 6.86 -14.95
C ALA A 174 -14.59 5.43 -14.84
N THR A 175 -13.69 4.44 -14.83
CA THR A 175 -14.01 3.01 -14.80
C THR A 175 -13.14 2.32 -13.74
N VAL A 176 -13.77 1.47 -12.92
CA VAL A 176 -13.09 0.73 -11.84
C VAL A 176 -13.48 -0.76 -11.89
N PRO A 177 -12.51 -1.67 -11.99
CA PRO A 177 -11.08 -1.41 -12.25
C PRO A 177 -10.85 -0.82 -13.66
N PRO A 178 -9.72 -0.11 -13.89
CA PRO A 178 -9.36 0.37 -15.22
C PRO A 178 -9.18 -0.78 -16.23
N PRO A 179 -9.36 -0.52 -17.54
CA PRO A 179 -9.22 -1.56 -18.56
C PRO A 179 -7.75 -2.02 -18.69
N ALA A 180 -7.56 -3.25 -19.16
CA ALA A 180 -6.25 -3.91 -19.13
C ALA A 180 -5.16 -3.21 -19.96
N ASP A 181 -5.55 -2.59 -21.07
CA ASP A 181 -4.68 -1.78 -21.94
C ASP A 181 -4.14 -0.53 -21.22
N TRP A 182 -4.90 0.02 -20.26
CA TRP A 182 -4.43 1.10 -19.40
C TRP A 182 -3.51 0.61 -18.27
N VAL A 183 -3.80 -0.55 -17.68
CA VAL A 183 -3.04 -1.08 -16.53
C VAL A 183 -1.69 -1.66 -16.93
N ARG A 184 -1.64 -2.46 -18.01
CA ARG A 184 -0.43 -3.20 -18.41
C ARG A 184 0.82 -2.34 -18.55
N PRO A 185 0.79 -1.15 -19.20
CA PRO A 185 1.96 -0.28 -19.28
C PRO A 185 2.48 0.21 -17.92
N LEU A 186 1.60 0.41 -16.94
CA LEU A 186 1.97 0.88 -15.60
C LEU A 186 2.71 -0.18 -14.77
N LEU A 187 2.44 -1.45 -15.04
CA LEU A 187 3.09 -2.59 -14.38
C LEU A 187 4.53 -2.80 -14.85
N VAL A 188 4.86 -2.41 -16.08
CA VAL A 188 6.22 -2.47 -16.65
C VAL A 188 6.91 -1.11 -16.68
N HIS A 189 6.44 -0.17 -15.85
CA HIS A 189 7.03 1.15 -15.73
C HIS A 189 8.45 1.06 -15.11
N PRO A 190 9.42 1.92 -15.51
CA PRO A 190 10.80 1.87 -14.99
C PRO A 190 10.93 2.00 -13.46
N GLU A 191 9.94 2.59 -12.80
CA GLU A 191 9.87 2.68 -11.33
C GLU A 191 9.41 1.38 -10.65
N GLN A 192 9.00 0.36 -11.42
CA GLN A 192 8.69 -0.96 -10.89
C GLN A 192 10.00 -1.76 -10.73
N HIS A 193 10.79 -1.39 -9.74
CA HIS A 193 12.13 -1.96 -9.51
C HIS A 193 12.15 -3.17 -8.56
N SER A 194 10.99 -3.62 -8.06
CA SER A 194 10.85 -4.81 -7.19
C SER A 194 9.46 -5.44 -7.32
N VAL A 195 9.33 -6.71 -6.92
CA VAL A 195 8.04 -7.29 -6.52
C VAL A 195 8.06 -7.59 -5.02
N SER A 196 6.98 -7.31 -4.30
CA SER A 196 6.92 -7.55 -2.86
C SER A 196 5.54 -7.92 -2.34
N VAL A 197 5.53 -8.56 -1.16
CA VAL A 197 4.35 -8.77 -0.31
C VAL A 197 4.62 -8.08 1.02
N ARG A 198 3.79 -7.09 1.37
CA ARG A 198 3.85 -6.34 2.63
C ARG A 198 2.58 -6.58 3.44
N VAL A 199 2.76 -7.04 4.66
CA VAL A 199 1.66 -7.40 5.57
C VAL A 199 1.64 -6.48 6.78
N VAL A 200 0.45 -6.21 7.31
CA VAL A 200 0.26 -5.88 8.72
C VAL A 200 -0.34 -7.13 9.34
N HIS A 201 0.38 -7.78 10.25
CA HIS A 201 -0.04 -9.07 10.78
C HIS A 201 -1.37 -8.94 11.55
N PRO A 202 -2.37 -9.82 11.32
CA PRO A 202 -3.72 -9.65 11.85
C PRO A 202 -3.80 -9.62 13.38
N VAL A 203 -2.97 -10.42 14.05
CA VAL A 203 -2.92 -10.49 15.52
C VAL A 203 -1.96 -9.44 16.11
N THR A 204 -0.67 -9.52 15.78
CA THR A 204 0.37 -8.68 16.41
C THR A 204 0.41 -7.24 15.89
N ARG A 205 -0.23 -6.97 14.74
CA ARG A 205 -0.16 -5.68 14.02
C ARG A 205 1.27 -5.25 13.66
N HIS A 206 2.23 -6.16 13.74
CA HIS A 206 3.57 -5.93 13.25
C HIS A 206 3.58 -5.95 11.72
N MET A 207 4.37 -5.05 11.14
CA MET A 207 4.62 -5.05 9.71
C MET A 207 5.79 -5.98 9.37
N ALA A 208 5.66 -6.70 8.26
CA ALA A 208 6.77 -7.38 7.62
C ALA A 208 6.62 -7.29 6.10
N GLU A 209 7.73 -7.32 5.38
CA GLU A 209 7.73 -7.32 3.91
C GLU A 209 8.75 -8.31 3.36
N LEU A 210 8.33 -9.14 2.39
CA LEU A 210 9.23 -9.94 1.55
C LEU A 210 9.36 -9.24 0.20
N ILE A 211 10.59 -9.01 -0.25
CA ILE A 211 10.90 -8.23 -1.45
C ILE A 211 11.85 -9.02 -2.33
N LEU A 212 11.56 -9.03 -3.63
CA LEU A 212 12.50 -9.42 -4.68
C LEU A 212 12.81 -8.20 -5.56
N PRO A 213 14.00 -7.59 -5.42
CA PRO A 213 14.49 -6.58 -6.35
C PRO A 213 14.53 -7.11 -7.79
N LEU A 214 14.10 -6.31 -8.76
CA LEU A 214 14.05 -6.67 -10.18
C LEU A 214 15.29 -6.18 -10.95
N ALA A 215 15.90 -5.08 -10.52
CA ALA A 215 17.11 -4.54 -11.13
C ALA A 215 18.32 -5.44 -10.87
N GLY A 216 19.25 -5.52 -11.83
CA GLY A 216 20.51 -6.27 -11.69
C GLY A 216 20.36 -7.79 -11.69
N ARG A 217 19.17 -8.33 -11.95
CA ARG A 217 18.95 -9.78 -12.00
C ARG A 217 19.66 -10.39 -13.23
N PRO A 218 20.44 -11.49 -13.06
CA PRO A 218 21.11 -12.15 -14.18
C PRO A 218 20.10 -12.65 -15.23
N ALA A 219 20.43 -12.46 -16.50
CA ALA A 219 19.68 -13.07 -17.59
C ALA A 219 19.89 -14.61 -17.55
N GLY A 220 18.81 -15.38 -17.64
CA GLY A 220 18.88 -16.85 -17.77
C GLY A 220 18.94 -17.66 -16.46
N VAL A 221 18.89 -17.02 -15.28
CA VAL A 221 18.77 -17.74 -13.99
C VAL A 221 17.29 -17.92 -13.62
N ALA A 222 16.89 -19.17 -13.36
CA ALA A 222 15.52 -19.55 -12.99
C ALA A 222 15.23 -19.40 -11.48
N GLU A 223 16.28 -19.44 -10.64
CA GLU A 223 16.16 -19.38 -9.18
C GLU A 223 16.94 -18.18 -8.62
N ASP A 224 16.21 -17.09 -8.33
CA ASP A 224 16.78 -15.86 -7.74
C ASP A 224 16.39 -15.69 -6.27
N ARG A 225 16.15 -16.82 -5.56
CA ARG A 225 15.75 -16.80 -4.13
C ARG A 225 16.79 -16.10 -3.25
N THR A 226 18.07 -16.21 -3.59
CA THR A 226 19.19 -15.59 -2.87
C THR A 226 19.21 -14.06 -2.98
N LEU A 227 18.52 -13.49 -3.96
CA LEU A 227 18.39 -12.03 -4.13
C LEU A 227 17.24 -11.43 -3.32
N MET A 228 16.41 -12.28 -2.69
CA MET A 228 15.32 -11.81 -1.86
C MET A 228 15.83 -11.19 -0.57
N ILE A 229 15.08 -10.20 -0.10
CA ILE A 229 15.30 -9.55 1.19
C ILE A 229 13.99 -9.46 1.94
N THR A 230 14.09 -9.26 3.24
CA THR A 230 12.95 -8.93 4.10
C THR A 230 13.16 -7.58 4.76
N LYS A 231 12.05 -6.93 5.14
CA LYS A 231 12.02 -5.77 6.03
C LYS A 231 11.12 -6.06 7.21
N ASP A 232 11.63 -5.86 8.42
CA ASP A 232 10.85 -6.05 9.65
C ASP A 232 10.04 -4.80 10.04
N ASN A 233 9.35 -4.87 11.18
CA ASN A 233 8.54 -3.78 11.70
C ASN A 233 9.36 -2.51 12.01
N GLN A 234 10.64 -2.66 12.40
CA GLN A 234 11.55 -1.54 12.64
C GLN A 234 12.17 -0.99 11.36
N GLY A 235 11.97 -1.64 10.21
CA GLY A 235 12.58 -1.27 8.93
C GLY A 235 13.96 -1.88 8.69
N ALA A 236 14.41 -2.79 9.56
CA ALA A 236 15.69 -3.44 9.40
C ALA A 236 15.63 -4.42 8.21
N VAL A 237 16.65 -4.36 7.36
CA VAL A 237 16.78 -5.22 6.18
C VAL A 237 17.55 -6.49 6.54
N ALA A 238 17.03 -7.64 6.12
CA ALA A 238 17.74 -8.91 6.18
C ALA A 238 17.79 -9.58 4.80
N ALA A 239 18.99 -9.99 4.40
CA ALA A 239 19.22 -10.72 3.15
C ALA A 239 18.95 -12.22 3.33
N HIS A 240 18.67 -12.92 2.23
CA HIS A 240 18.58 -14.37 2.24
C HIS A 240 19.83 -15.02 2.85
N GLY A 241 19.61 -16.00 3.74
CA GLY A 241 20.66 -16.66 4.52
C GLY A 241 20.88 -16.08 5.93
N ASP A 242 20.39 -14.86 6.22
CA ASP A 242 20.32 -14.34 7.59
C ASP A 242 19.20 -15.05 8.38
N ALA A 243 19.42 -15.34 9.67
CA ALA A 243 18.38 -15.87 10.55
C ALA A 243 17.18 -14.92 10.65
N ARG A 244 17.41 -13.60 10.58
CA ARG A 244 16.34 -12.58 10.56
C ARG A 244 15.43 -12.73 9.34
N PHE A 245 15.99 -13.07 8.18
CA PHE A 245 15.21 -13.27 6.96
C PHE A 245 14.15 -14.37 7.13
N GLN A 246 14.52 -15.50 7.74
CA GLN A 246 13.58 -16.61 7.92
C GLN A 246 12.45 -16.25 8.89
N ARG A 247 12.78 -15.56 9.99
CA ARG A 247 11.79 -15.08 10.95
C ARG A 247 10.82 -14.08 10.31
N ASP A 248 11.32 -13.13 9.54
CA ASP A 248 10.48 -12.10 8.94
C ASP A 248 9.63 -12.67 7.79
N LEU A 249 10.16 -13.66 7.05
CA LEU A 249 9.40 -14.46 6.08
C LEU A 249 8.29 -15.28 6.74
N GLU A 250 8.54 -15.85 7.92
CA GLU A 250 7.53 -16.58 8.70
C GLU A 250 6.34 -15.67 9.06
N VAL A 251 6.60 -14.42 9.47
CA VAL A 251 5.55 -13.43 9.74
C VAL A 251 4.73 -13.13 8.48
N VAL A 252 5.37 -12.97 7.32
CA VAL A 252 4.65 -12.75 6.05
C VAL A 252 3.79 -13.97 5.70
N ALA A 253 4.37 -15.18 5.80
CA ALA A 253 3.71 -16.44 5.49
C ALA A 253 2.49 -16.71 6.38
N ASP A 254 2.62 -16.46 7.69
CA ASP A 254 1.52 -16.60 8.64
C ASP A 254 0.39 -15.60 8.34
N ALA A 255 0.73 -14.32 8.12
CA ALA A 255 -0.24 -13.27 7.83
C ALA A 255 -1.03 -13.52 6.53
N VAL A 256 -0.42 -14.15 5.52
CA VAL A 256 -1.11 -14.54 4.27
C VAL A 256 -1.67 -15.97 4.31
N SER A 257 -1.53 -16.67 5.44
CA SER A 257 -1.97 -18.06 5.63
C SER A 257 -1.49 -19.00 4.51
N ALA A 258 -0.20 -18.94 4.19
CA ALA A 258 0.43 -19.80 3.18
C ALA A 258 1.80 -20.32 3.67
N PRO A 259 2.26 -21.48 3.17
CA PRO A 259 3.64 -21.93 3.40
C PRO A 259 4.65 -20.89 2.90
N GLN A 260 5.79 -20.77 3.59
CA GLN A 260 6.86 -19.82 3.21
C GLN A 260 7.33 -20.02 1.76
N ASP A 261 7.47 -21.28 1.32
CA ASP A 261 7.88 -21.60 -0.05
C ASP A 261 6.84 -21.16 -1.10
N ASP A 262 5.54 -21.16 -0.78
CA ASP A 262 4.50 -20.65 -1.67
C ASP A 262 4.64 -19.14 -1.85
N VAL A 263 4.96 -18.39 -0.78
CA VAL A 263 5.16 -16.93 -0.86
C VAL A 263 6.38 -16.61 -1.74
N VAL A 264 7.47 -17.36 -1.54
CA VAL A 264 8.69 -17.23 -2.35
C VAL A 264 8.42 -17.56 -3.81
N ALA A 265 7.78 -18.71 -4.08
CA ALA A 265 7.45 -19.13 -5.44
C ALA A 265 6.55 -18.12 -6.15
N PHE A 266 5.57 -17.57 -5.44
CA PHE A 266 4.66 -16.55 -5.97
C PHE A 266 5.38 -15.29 -6.45
N LEU A 267 6.37 -14.80 -5.69
CA LEU A 267 7.18 -13.64 -6.10
C LEU A 267 8.14 -14.00 -7.24
N LEU A 268 8.74 -15.18 -7.24
CA LEU A 268 9.60 -15.63 -8.34
C LEU A 268 8.81 -15.74 -9.66
N GLU A 269 7.60 -16.29 -9.62
CA GLU A 269 6.68 -16.38 -10.76
C GLU A 269 6.33 -14.98 -11.28
N ALA A 270 5.91 -14.06 -10.40
CA ALA A 270 5.61 -12.67 -10.78
C ALA A 270 6.81 -11.96 -11.42
N ALA A 271 8.01 -12.22 -10.90
CA ALA A 271 9.22 -11.60 -11.42
C ALA A 271 9.66 -12.20 -12.76
N ALA A 272 9.33 -13.48 -13.04
CA ALA A 272 9.48 -14.09 -14.36
C ALA A 272 8.45 -13.52 -15.35
N ILE A 273 7.20 -13.33 -14.93
CA ILE A 273 6.15 -12.67 -15.71
C ILE A 273 6.57 -11.24 -16.08
N HIS A 274 7.05 -10.45 -15.12
CA HIS A 274 7.56 -9.10 -15.37
C HIS A 274 8.65 -9.13 -16.44
N ARG A 275 9.63 -10.04 -16.33
CA ARG A 275 10.72 -10.16 -17.31
C ARG A 275 10.20 -10.48 -18.71
N ALA A 276 9.22 -11.37 -18.84
CA ALA A 276 8.62 -11.74 -20.12
C ALA A 276 7.78 -10.60 -20.73
N ALA A 277 7.13 -9.78 -19.89
CA ALA A 277 6.29 -8.65 -20.32
C ALA A 277 7.07 -7.34 -20.54
N SER A 278 8.28 -7.23 -19.99
CA SER A 278 9.08 -6.00 -20.06
C SER A 278 9.52 -5.68 -21.49
N PRO A 279 9.45 -4.40 -21.91
CA PRO A 279 10.05 -3.96 -23.18
C PRO A 279 11.55 -4.29 -23.25
N ALA A 280 12.01 -4.63 -24.45
CA ALA A 280 13.44 -4.85 -24.69
C ALA A 280 14.24 -3.58 -24.31
N GLY A 281 15.30 -3.75 -23.52
CA GLY A 281 16.16 -2.65 -23.07
C GLY A 281 15.63 -1.84 -21.88
N LEU A 282 14.54 -2.26 -21.23
CA LEU A 282 14.08 -1.63 -19.99
C LEU A 282 15.19 -1.67 -18.93
N THR A 283 15.61 -0.48 -18.48
CA THR A 283 16.55 -0.33 -17.37
C THR A 283 15.79 0.04 -16.11
N LEU A 284 15.92 -0.79 -15.07
CA LEU A 284 15.29 -0.56 -13.78
C LEU A 284 16.29 0.09 -12.81
N ALA A 285 15.81 1.05 -12.02
CA ALA A 285 16.59 1.63 -10.95
C ALA A 285 16.91 0.56 -9.87
N PRO A 286 18.08 0.63 -9.19
CA PRO A 286 18.39 -0.28 -8.10
C PRO A 286 17.38 -0.10 -6.94
N TYR A 287 17.08 -1.20 -6.24
CA TYR A 287 16.24 -1.16 -5.04
C TYR A 287 17.05 -0.60 -3.86
N SER A 288 16.43 0.30 -3.08
CA SER A 288 17.08 0.86 -1.89
C SER A 288 17.18 -0.15 -0.75
N MET A 289 18.42 -0.43 -0.34
CA MET A 289 18.77 -1.33 0.75
C MET A 289 18.96 -0.60 2.10
N GLU A 290 18.59 0.67 2.18
CA GLU A 290 18.77 1.44 3.41
C GLU A 290 17.86 0.91 4.53
N ASP A 291 18.44 0.69 5.71
CA ASP A 291 17.70 0.58 6.97
C ASP A 291 17.08 1.96 7.26
N GLU A 292 15.75 2.01 7.27
CA GLU A 292 15.00 3.23 7.55
C GLU A 292 14.69 3.38 9.03
#